data_AF-A0A378BCM1-F1
#
_entry.id   AF-A0A378BCM1-F1
#
_cell.length_a   1.000
_cell.length_b   1.000
_cell.length_c   1.000
_cell.angle_alpha   90.00
_cell.angle_beta   90.00
_cell.angle_gamma   90.00
#
_symmetry.space_group_name_H-M   'P 1'
#
loop_
_entity.id
_entity.type
_entity.pdbx_description
1 polymer ?
#
loop_
_entity_poly.entity_id
_entity_poly.type
_entity_poly.pdbx_seq_one_letter_code
_entity_poly.pdbx_strand_id
1 'polypeptide(L)'
;MGQLKAREKDERIPLSHGYLGQETNGAGGLFKGLRTIPVIFDIVKDVQEICPDAWIINFTNPAGMVTEAVYRHTNFKRFIGRVQHSIGMKMFITDVLQLSPSDELNIDLFGLNHLVFVRDVLVNGVSRFDELLDGVASGRLTANSVKNIFDLPFSEGLIRSLRLIPCSYLLYYFKPKEMLAIEMGEYYKGGARAQVVQKVEKQLFELYKNPDLNVKPKELEQRGGAYYSDAACEVINAIYNDKQTEHYVNIPHHGHVDNIPADWAVEMSCTLGRDGAKPTPRITHFDEKVLGLIYTIKGFEVAASQAAISGELNDVLLALNLSPLIHSDRDAEQLAREMILAHEKMAAELCGDDRKTKIVTGVANGTRIDRQCRRLRPQ
;
A
#
# COMPACT_ATOMS: atom_id res chain seq x y z
N MET A 1 3.17 -11.91 2.82
CA MET A 1 2.97 -13.37 3.05
C MET A 1 2.56 -14.10 1.79
N GLY A 2 3.02 -15.35 1.63
CA GLY A 2 2.78 -16.15 0.41
C GLY A 2 3.67 -15.78 -0.78
N GLN A 3 4.70 -14.95 -0.60
CA GLN A 3 5.68 -14.59 -1.64
C GLN A 3 5.03 -14.12 -2.97
N LEU A 4 5.75 -14.21 -4.09
CA LEU A 4 5.27 -13.74 -5.38
C LEU A 4 4.22 -14.65 -6.02
N LYS A 5 4.16 -15.93 -5.66
CA LYS A 5 3.11 -16.84 -6.14
C LYS A 5 1.72 -16.44 -5.61
N ALA A 6 1.62 -16.01 -4.35
CA ALA A 6 0.36 -15.48 -3.81
C ALA A 6 -0.01 -14.17 -4.51
N ARG A 7 0.97 -13.27 -4.70
CA ARG A 7 0.78 -12.01 -5.41
C ARG A 7 0.28 -12.23 -6.84
N GLU A 8 0.79 -13.24 -7.54
CA GLU A 8 0.29 -13.59 -8.87
C GLU A 8 -1.20 -13.97 -8.85
N LYS A 9 -1.68 -14.63 -7.80
CA LYS A 9 -3.12 -14.90 -7.63
C LYS A 9 -3.90 -13.63 -7.31
N ASP A 10 -3.35 -12.76 -6.46
CA ASP A 10 -3.94 -11.45 -6.13
C ASP A 10 -4.18 -10.59 -7.38
N GLU A 11 -3.27 -10.68 -8.36
CA GLU A 11 -3.38 -9.95 -9.62
C GLU A 11 -4.27 -10.69 -10.64
N ARG A 12 -4.07 -12.00 -10.84
CA ARG A 12 -4.72 -12.72 -11.95
C ARG A 12 -6.18 -13.08 -11.72
N ILE A 13 -6.58 -13.42 -10.49
CA ILE A 13 -7.96 -13.85 -10.22
C ILE A 13 -8.94 -12.70 -10.46
N PRO A 14 -8.74 -11.48 -9.93
CA PRO A 14 -9.63 -10.36 -10.26
C PRO A 14 -9.70 -10.07 -11.76
N LEU A 15 -8.56 -10.11 -12.47
CA LEU A 15 -8.51 -9.88 -13.91
C LEU A 15 -9.30 -10.93 -14.70
N SER A 16 -9.31 -12.19 -14.28
CA SER A 16 -10.12 -13.22 -14.97
C SER A 16 -11.63 -12.97 -14.87
N HIS A 17 -12.07 -12.12 -13.94
CA HIS A 17 -13.47 -11.69 -13.76
C HIS A 17 -13.71 -10.26 -14.26
N GLY A 18 -12.75 -9.64 -14.94
CA GLY A 18 -12.89 -8.28 -15.47
C GLY A 18 -12.73 -7.16 -14.42
N TYR A 19 -12.09 -7.46 -13.29
CA TYR A 19 -11.76 -6.49 -12.24
C TYR A 19 -10.27 -6.19 -12.21
N LEU A 20 -9.91 -5.00 -11.72
CA LEU A 20 -8.50 -4.60 -11.54
C LEU A 20 -7.77 -5.59 -10.61
N GLY A 21 -6.56 -5.97 -11.00
CA GLY A 21 -5.77 -6.99 -10.31
C GLY A 21 -4.46 -6.43 -9.82
N GLN A 22 -4.42 -5.94 -8.58
CA GLN A 22 -3.29 -5.18 -8.06
C GLN A 22 -2.91 -5.61 -6.63
N GLU A 23 -1.61 -5.57 -6.33
CA GLU A 23 -1.00 -6.05 -5.08
C GLU A 23 -1.57 -5.44 -3.78
N THR A 24 -1.99 -4.18 -3.80
CA THR A 24 -2.38 -3.36 -2.64
C THR A 24 -3.76 -2.72 -2.76
N ASN A 25 -4.40 -2.80 -3.93
CA ASN A 25 -5.68 -2.18 -4.22
C ASN A 25 -6.72 -3.25 -4.61
N GLY A 26 -7.99 -2.97 -4.34
CA GLY A 26 -9.10 -3.87 -4.69
C GLY A 26 -9.02 -5.23 -3.98
N ALA A 27 -9.53 -6.26 -4.65
CA ALA A 27 -9.53 -7.62 -4.11
C ALA A 27 -8.13 -8.16 -3.83
N GLY A 28 -7.15 -7.90 -4.70
CA GLY A 28 -5.76 -8.29 -4.46
C GLY A 28 -5.17 -7.68 -3.18
N GLY A 29 -5.40 -6.37 -2.99
CA GLY A 29 -5.04 -5.67 -1.76
C GLY A 29 -5.68 -6.24 -0.50
N LEU A 30 -6.99 -6.54 -0.55
CA LEU A 30 -7.70 -7.17 0.55
C LEU A 30 -7.06 -8.50 0.94
N PHE A 31 -6.90 -9.41 -0.01
CA PHE A 31 -6.35 -10.74 0.28
C PHE A 31 -4.89 -10.70 0.71
N LYS A 32 -4.10 -9.73 0.22
CA LYS A 32 -2.78 -9.48 0.76
C LYS A 32 -2.84 -9.05 2.23
N GLY A 33 -3.77 -8.17 2.59
CA GLY A 33 -4.06 -7.76 3.97
C GLY A 33 -4.43 -8.94 4.87
N LEU A 34 -5.40 -9.77 4.45
CA LEU A 34 -5.84 -10.96 5.16
C LEU A 34 -4.71 -11.95 5.46
N ARG A 35 -3.72 -12.06 4.55
CA ARG A 35 -2.53 -12.91 4.78
C ARG A 35 -1.46 -12.27 5.66
N THR A 36 -1.47 -10.95 5.80
CA THR A 36 -0.35 -10.18 6.37
C THR A 36 -0.60 -9.76 7.81
N ILE A 37 -1.77 -9.16 8.08
CA ILE A 37 -2.15 -8.65 9.40
C ILE A 37 -1.95 -9.67 10.53
N PRO A 38 -2.34 -10.95 10.38
CA PRO A 38 -2.21 -11.93 11.47
C PRO A 38 -0.77 -12.18 11.87
N VAL A 39 0.13 -12.23 10.89
CA VAL A 39 1.55 -12.45 11.17
C VAL A 39 2.22 -11.18 11.69
N ILE A 40 1.75 -10.00 11.29
CA ILE A 40 2.17 -8.75 11.94
C ILE A 40 1.77 -8.77 13.42
N PHE A 41 0.60 -9.32 13.77
CA PHE A 41 0.19 -9.43 15.17
C PHE A 41 1.06 -10.42 15.95
N ASP A 42 1.45 -11.54 15.36
CA ASP A 42 2.42 -12.46 15.95
C ASP A 42 3.76 -11.76 16.21
N ILE A 43 4.26 -10.98 15.23
CA ILE A 43 5.49 -10.18 15.38
C ILE A 43 5.34 -9.12 16.48
N VAL A 44 4.20 -8.43 16.54
CA VAL A 44 3.91 -7.45 17.60
C VAL A 44 3.96 -8.11 18.97
N LYS A 45 3.37 -9.30 19.10
CA LYS A 45 3.39 -10.07 20.35
C LYS A 45 4.82 -10.44 20.75
N ASP A 46 5.62 -10.95 19.82
CA ASP A 46 7.02 -11.31 20.07
C ASP A 46 7.84 -10.07 20.47
N VAL A 47 7.64 -8.92 19.81
CA VAL A 47 8.30 -7.66 20.16
C VAL A 47 7.91 -7.20 21.57
N GLN A 48 6.62 -7.28 21.92
CA GLN A 48 6.16 -6.92 23.27
C GLN A 48 6.75 -7.81 24.36
N GLU A 49 7.04 -9.08 24.07
CA GLU A 49 7.62 -10.04 25.01
C GLU A 49 9.16 -9.92 25.10
N ILE A 50 9.84 -9.82 23.95
CA ILE A 50 11.30 -9.94 23.85
C ILE A 50 11.99 -8.58 23.93
N CYS A 51 11.42 -7.55 23.31
CA CYS A 51 12.03 -6.22 23.19
C CYS A 51 10.98 -5.10 23.28
N PRO A 52 10.33 -4.93 24.44
CA PRO A 52 9.13 -4.08 24.60
C PRO A 52 9.34 -2.60 24.24
N ASP A 53 10.58 -2.11 24.26
CA ASP A 53 10.92 -0.73 23.91
C ASP A 53 11.22 -0.51 22.42
N ALA A 54 11.26 -1.58 21.62
CA ALA A 54 11.60 -1.51 20.20
C ALA A 54 10.52 -0.83 19.37
N TRP A 55 10.96 -0.16 18.29
CA TRP A 55 10.09 0.33 17.24
C TRP A 55 9.92 -0.72 16.16
N ILE A 56 8.69 -0.89 15.66
CA ILE A 56 8.41 -1.63 14.43
C ILE A 56 8.25 -0.63 13.29
N ILE A 57 9.17 -0.68 12.33
CA ILE A 57 9.10 0.11 11.10
C ILE A 57 8.60 -0.82 10.00
N ASN A 58 7.31 -0.73 9.69
CA ASN A 58 6.65 -1.64 8.76
C ASN A 58 6.68 -1.12 7.33
N PHE A 59 7.23 -1.94 6.45
CA PHE A 59 7.19 -1.76 5.00
C PHE A 59 6.28 -2.79 4.30
N THR A 60 5.74 -3.73 5.06
CA THR A 60 4.91 -4.79 4.51
C THR A 60 3.56 -4.20 4.12
N ASN A 61 3.24 -4.36 2.84
CA ASN A 61 2.00 -3.89 2.26
C ASN A 61 0.82 -4.84 2.54
N PRO A 62 -0.43 -4.35 2.53
CA PRO A 62 -0.83 -2.94 2.35
C PRO A 62 -0.55 -2.11 3.62
N ALA A 63 0.36 -1.14 3.55
CA ALA A 63 0.96 -0.58 4.75
C ALA A 63 -0.02 0.28 5.56
N GLY A 64 -0.95 0.97 4.90
CA GLY A 64 -2.04 1.72 5.53
C GLY A 64 -2.96 0.80 6.32
N MET A 65 -3.57 -0.16 5.65
CA MET A 65 -4.41 -1.20 6.26
C MET A 65 -3.72 -1.97 7.40
N VAL A 66 -2.43 -2.30 7.28
CA VAL A 66 -1.67 -2.96 8.35
C VAL A 66 -1.48 -2.02 9.54
N THR A 67 -1.14 -0.76 9.30
CA THR A 67 -1.01 0.26 10.37
C THR A 67 -2.34 0.46 11.08
N GLU A 68 -3.42 0.61 10.32
CA GLU A 68 -4.79 0.70 10.81
C GLU A 68 -5.11 -0.49 11.73
N ALA A 69 -4.83 -1.72 11.27
CA ALA A 69 -5.10 -2.92 12.04
C ALA A 69 -4.34 -2.96 13.37
N VAL A 70 -3.04 -2.61 13.36
CA VAL A 70 -2.21 -2.62 14.57
C VAL A 70 -2.73 -1.61 15.60
N TYR A 71 -3.02 -0.37 15.20
CA TYR A 71 -3.46 0.66 16.13
C TYR A 71 -4.90 0.46 16.61
N ARG A 72 -5.76 -0.13 15.79
CA ARG A 72 -7.18 -0.37 16.10
C ARG A 72 -7.39 -1.60 16.97
N HIS A 73 -6.62 -2.67 16.76
CA HIS A 73 -6.89 -3.98 17.37
C HIS A 73 -5.82 -4.45 18.35
N THR A 74 -4.77 -3.64 18.56
CA THR A 74 -3.72 -3.93 19.54
C THR A 74 -3.41 -2.70 20.40
N ASN A 75 -2.75 -2.93 21.54
CA ASN A 75 -2.25 -1.85 22.39
C ASN A 75 -0.83 -1.39 22.01
N PHE A 76 -0.28 -1.86 20.90
CA PHE A 76 1.09 -1.54 20.50
C PHE A 76 1.17 -0.13 19.86
N LYS A 77 2.02 0.74 20.42
CA LYS A 77 2.10 2.17 20.03
C LYS A 77 3.39 2.58 19.33
N ARG A 78 4.42 1.71 19.32
CA ARG A 78 5.71 1.98 18.67
C ARG A 78 5.75 1.42 17.25
N PHE A 79 4.74 1.73 16.45
CA PHE A 79 4.56 1.22 15.09
C PHE A 79 4.52 2.35 14.08
N ILE A 80 5.39 2.31 13.07
CA ILE A 80 5.41 3.29 11.98
C ILE A 80 5.27 2.53 10.67
N GLY A 81 4.16 2.74 9.96
CA GLY A 81 4.01 2.23 8.60
C GLY A 81 4.70 3.16 7.61
N ARG A 82 5.36 2.61 6.59
CA ARG A 82 6.14 3.41 5.65
C ARG A 82 6.11 2.85 4.24
N VAL A 83 6.03 3.76 3.27
CA VAL A 83 6.05 3.46 1.84
C VAL A 83 7.17 4.23 1.11
N GLN A 84 7.66 3.66 0.01
CA GLN A 84 8.69 4.29 -0.83
C GLN A 84 8.18 5.51 -1.61
N HIS A 85 6.88 5.60 -1.92
CA HIS A 85 6.37 6.56 -2.90
C HIS A 85 6.78 8.01 -2.58
N SER A 86 6.80 8.37 -1.30
CA SER A 86 7.20 9.69 -0.83
C SER A 86 8.68 10.03 -1.07
N ILE A 87 9.57 9.04 -1.16
CA ILE A 87 10.98 9.26 -1.58
C ILE A 87 11.04 9.55 -3.08
N GLY A 88 10.35 8.75 -3.89
CA GLY A 88 10.29 8.99 -5.34
C GLY A 88 9.75 10.37 -5.67
N MET A 89 8.75 10.81 -4.90
CA MET A 89 8.19 12.16 -4.99
C MET A 89 9.18 13.25 -4.56
N LYS A 90 9.91 13.08 -3.45
CA LYS A 90 11.00 13.99 -3.07
C LYS A 90 12.03 14.13 -4.18
N MET A 91 12.53 13.01 -4.72
CA MET A 91 13.52 13.02 -5.81
C MET A 91 12.99 13.73 -7.06
N PHE A 92 11.75 13.46 -7.45
CA PHE A 92 11.10 14.14 -8.57
C PHE A 92 11.03 15.66 -8.36
N ILE A 93 10.55 16.10 -7.19
CA ILE A 93 10.41 17.54 -6.89
C ILE A 93 11.77 18.22 -6.85
N THR A 94 12.77 17.59 -6.22
CA THR A 94 14.16 18.08 -6.19
C THR A 94 14.71 18.29 -7.59
N ASP A 95 14.51 17.33 -8.50
CA ASP A 95 14.98 17.40 -9.88
C ASP A 95 14.25 18.50 -10.67
N VAL A 96 12.91 18.50 -10.67
CA VAL A 96 12.15 19.43 -11.53
C VAL A 96 12.20 20.88 -11.06
N LEU A 97 12.33 21.12 -9.75
CA LEU A 97 12.53 22.47 -9.21
C LEU A 97 14.01 22.89 -9.17
N GLN A 98 14.91 22.02 -9.66
CA GLN A 98 16.36 22.25 -9.74
C GLN A 98 16.96 22.64 -8.38
N LEU A 99 16.60 21.90 -7.34
CA LEU A 99 17.05 22.16 -5.98
C LEU A 99 18.52 21.78 -5.80
N SER A 100 19.25 22.62 -5.09
CA SER A 100 20.63 22.38 -4.66
C SER A 100 20.69 21.49 -3.41
N PRO A 101 21.84 20.85 -3.11
CA PRO A 101 22.01 20.08 -1.88
C PRO A 101 21.83 20.89 -0.57
N SER A 102 21.92 22.22 -0.64
CA SER A 102 21.68 23.11 0.51
C SER A 102 20.21 23.49 0.70
N ASP A 103 19.34 23.21 -0.27
CA ASP A 103 17.93 23.55 -0.18
C ASP A 103 17.17 22.56 0.71
N GLU A 104 16.38 23.09 1.64
CA GLU A 104 15.45 22.30 2.43
C GLU A 104 14.13 22.14 1.68
N LEU A 105 13.72 20.89 1.45
CA LEU A 105 12.43 20.54 0.84
C LEU A 105 11.49 19.94 1.88
N ASN A 106 10.36 20.62 2.11
CA ASN A 106 9.22 20.11 2.84
C ASN A 106 8.05 19.89 1.87
N ILE A 107 7.30 18.80 2.02
CA ILE A 107 6.13 18.52 1.19
C ILE A 107 4.93 18.46 2.11
N ASP A 108 3.88 19.20 1.80
CA ASP A 108 2.62 19.04 2.50
C ASP A 108 1.83 17.93 1.81
N LEU A 109 1.95 16.72 2.34
CA LEU A 109 1.35 15.50 1.82
C LEU A 109 0.32 14.97 2.81
N PHE A 110 -0.83 14.56 2.30
CA PHE A 110 -1.91 14.01 3.12
C PHE A 110 -2.72 12.95 2.38
N GLY A 111 -3.40 12.08 3.14
CA GLY A 111 -4.30 11.06 2.62
C GLY A 111 -4.16 9.73 3.36
N LEU A 112 -4.28 8.62 2.63
CA LEU A 112 -4.03 7.26 3.14
C LEU A 112 -2.87 6.63 2.36
N ASN A 113 -2.36 5.48 2.81
CA ASN A 113 -1.33 4.76 2.06
C ASN A 113 -1.76 4.45 0.63
N HIS A 114 -0.93 4.77 -0.36
CA HIS A 114 -1.26 4.68 -1.79
C HIS A 114 -2.49 5.50 -2.23
N LEU A 115 -2.91 6.46 -1.42
CA LEU A 115 -4.02 7.38 -1.66
C LEU A 115 -3.66 8.78 -1.14
N VAL A 116 -2.46 9.25 -1.49
CA VAL A 116 -1.93 10.53 -1.02
C VAL A 116 -2.00 11.61 -2.09
N PHE A 117 -2.11 12.85 -1.61
CA PHE A 117 -2.15 14.07 -2.39
C PHE A 117 -1.09 15.03 -1.86
N VAL A 118 -0.38 15.71 -2.76
CA VAL A 118 0.46 16.85 -2.42
C VAL A 118 -0.38 18.11 -2.50
N ARG A 119 -0.41 18.86 -1.41
CA ARG A 119 -1.09 20.15 -1.27
C ARG A 119 -0.16 21.33 -1.50
N ASP A 120 1.10 21.21 -1.06
CA ASP A 120 2.10 22.26 -1.18
C ASP A 120 3.51 21.64 -1.19
N VAL A 121 4.49 22.38 -1.70
CA VAL A 121 5.92 22.06 -1.63
C VAL A 121 6.65 23.33 -1.21
N LEU A 122 7.37 23.29 -0.10
CA LEU A 122 8.13 24.41 0.43
C LEU A 122 9.60 24.16 0.19
N VAL A 123 10.27 25.15 -0.39
CA VAL A 123 11.71 25.18 -0.61
C VAL A 123 12.26 26.31 0.25
N ASN A 124 13.08 25.97 1.25
CA ASN A 124 13.59 26.92 2.26
C ASN A 124 12.46 27.74 2.91
N GLY A 125 11.33 27.07 3.20
CA GLY A 125 10.14 27.70 3.81
C GLY A 125 9.25 28.51 2.85
N VAL A 126 9.59 28.61 1.56
CA VAL A 126 8.79 29.33 0.56
C VAL A 126 8.06 28.34 -0.34
N SER A 127 6.74 28.49 -0.48
CA SER A 127 5.94 27.66 -1.39
C SER A 127 6.40 27.83 -2.84
N ARG A 128 6.61 26.70 -3.51
CA ARG A 128 6.89 26.57 -4.95
C ARG A 128 5.81 25.73 -5.65
N PHE A 129 4.64 25.58 -5.03
CA PHE A 129 3.61 24.66 -5.51
C PHE A 129 3.00 25.09 -6.84
N ASP A 130 2.77 26.39 -7.08
CA ASP A 130 2.21 26.84 -8.35
C ASP A 130 3.12 26.52 -9.54
N GLU A 131 4.44 26.65 -9.38
CA GLU A 131 5.42 26.28 -10.41
C GLU A 131 5.38 24.77 -10.70
N LEU A 132 5.37 23.95 -9.64
CA LEU A 132 5.27 22.51 -9.76
C LEU A 132 3.95 22.09 -10.41
N LEU A 133 2.83 22.64 -9.95
CA LEU A 133 1.49 22.37 -10.45
C LEU A 133 1.37 22.71 -11.94
N ASP A 134 1.84 23.89 -12.36
CA ASP A 134 1.82 24.31 -13.76
C ASP A 134 2.68 23.41 -14.65
N GLY A 135 3.86 23.01 -14.15
CA GLY A 135 4.73 22.10 -14.86
C GLY A 135 4.12 20.72 -15.06
N VAL A 136 3.51 20.15 -14.01
CA VAL A 136 2.82 18.85 -14.07
C VAL A 136 1.57 18.93 -14.94
N ALA A 137 0.72 19.95 -14.75
CA ALA A 137 -0.55 20.08 -15.48
C ALA A 137 -0.34 20.26 -16.99
N SER A 138 0.67 21.04 -17.39
CA SER A 138 1.02 21.24 -18.81
C SER A 138 1.78 20.06 -19.43
N GLY A 139 2.14 19.04 -18.64
CA GLY A 139 2.97 17.92 -19.10
C GLY A 139 4.44 18.26 -19.34
N ARG A 140 4.89 19.48 -18.99
CA ARG A 140 6.31 19.87 -19.06
C ARG A 140 7.17 19.11 -18.03
N LEU A 141 6.57 18.78 -16.89
CA LEU A 141 7.19 18.00 -15.83
C LEU A 141 6.50 16.65 -15.76
N THR A 142 7.22 15.58 -16.13
CA THR A 142 6.73 14.20 -16.00
C THR A 142 7.57 13.47 -14.97
N ALA A 143 6.90 12.91 -13.95
CA ALA A 143 7.56 12.08 -12.96
C ALA A 143 7.78 10.68 -13.54
N ASN A 144 8.89 10.05 -13.18
CA ASN A 144 9.00 8.60 -13.36
C ASN A 144 8.05 7.92 -12.36
N SER A 145 6.99 7.27 -12.85
CA SER A 145 6.10 6.44 -12.03
C SER A 145 6.85 5.30 -11.34
N VAL A 146 6.33 4.85 -10.18
CA VAL A 146 6.79 3.62 -9.54
C VAL A 146 6.60 2.43 -10.48
N LYS A 147 7.59 1.51 -10.55
CA LYS A 147 7.57 0.37 -11.48
C LYS A 147 6.42 -0.63 -11.27
N ASN A 148 5.59 -0.43 -10.24
CA ASN A 148 4.45 -1.29 -9.93
C ASN A 148 3.14 -0.84 -10.60
N ILE A 149 3.12 0.34 -11.24
CA ILE A 149 1.92 0.92 -11.86
C ILE A 149 2.30 1.42 -13.25
N PHE A 150 1.41 1.20 -14.21
CA PHE A 150 1.57 1.80 -15.53
C PHE A 150 1.43 3.32 -15.44
N ASP A 151 2.31 4.05 -16.12
CA ASP A 151 2.32 5.51 -16.07
C ASP A 151 1.31 6.10 -17.06
N LEU A 152 0.44 6.98 -16.58
CA LEU A 152 -0.49 7.76 -17.39
C LEU A 152 -0.61 9.16 -16.81
N PRO A 153 -0.57 10.22 -17.64
CA PRO A 153 -0.80 11.56 -17.15
C PRO A 153 -2.26 11.75 -16.72
N PHE A 154 -2.45 12.46 -15.62
CA PHE A 154 -3.77 13.03 -15.28
C PHE A 154 -4.11 14.14 -16.28
N SER A 155 -5.40 14.40 -16.50
CA SER A 155 -5.80 15.49 -17.40
C SER A 155 -5.42 16.84 -16.80
N GLU A 156 -4.96 17.77 -17.64
CA GLU A 156 -4.60 19.13 -17.24
C GLU A 156 -5.74 19.81 -16.46
N GLY A 157 -6.96 19.75 -17.00
CA GLY A 157 -8.14 20.34 -16.37
C GLY A 157 -8.43 19.77 -14.98
N LEU A 158 -8.17 18.47 -14.75
CA LEU A 158 -8.31 17.87 -13.42
C LEU A 158 -7.26 18.43 -12.46
N ILE A 159 -5.97 18.40 -12.83
CA ILE A 159 -4.89 18.88 -11.96
C ILE A 159 -5.10 20.36 -11.59
N ARG A 160 -5.44 21.20 -12.57
CA ARG A 160 -5.71 22.63 -12.35
C ARG A 160 -6.91 22.89 -11.46
N SER A 161 -8.00 22.13 -11.64
CA SER A 161 -9.23 22.31 -10.84
C SER A 161 -9.07 21.74 -9.43
N LEU A 162 -8.34 20.63 -9.29
CA LEU A 162 -8.10 19.99 -8.01
C LEU A 162 -7.13 20.81 -7.15
N ARG A 163 -6.15 21.47 -7.77
CA ARG A 163 -5.03 22.16 -7.08
C ARG A 163 -4.36 21.27 -6.02
N LEU A 164 -4.28 19.97 -6.33
CA LEU A 164 -3.53 18.95 -5.60
C LEU A 164 -2.82 18.08 -6.64
N ILE A 165 -1.66 17.54 -6.28
CA ILE A 165 -0.95 16.57 -7.13
C ILE A 165 -1.21 15.16 -6.57
N PRO A 166 -2.02 14.34 -7.25
CA PRO A 166 -2.31 12.98 -6.82
C PRO A 166 -1.10 12.04 -7.02
N CYS A 167 -0.90 11.08 -6.12
CA CYS A 167 0.07 10.00 -6.33
C CYS A 167 -0.32 9.07 -7.49
N SER A 168 0.64 8.32 -8.03
CA SER A 168 0.41 7.44 -9.20
C SER A 168 -0.60 6.31 -8.95
N TYR A 169 -0.81 5.89 -7.70
CA TYR A 169 -1.86 4.92 -7.35
C TYR A 169 -3.26 5.46 -7.57
N LEU A 170 -3.44 6.77 -7.59
CA LEU A 170 -4.74 7.38 -7.84
C LEU A 170 -5.24 7.16 -9.27
N LEU A 171 -4.40 6.68 -10.19
CA LEU A 171 -4.83 6.21 -11.50
C LEU A 171 -5.87 5.09 -11.42
N TYR A 172 -5.82 4.23 -10.39
CA TYR A 172 -6.84 3.20 -10.18
C TYR A 172 -8.23 3.75 -9.88
N TYR A 173 -8.33 4.99 -9.39
CA TYR A 173 -9.60 5.61 -8.99
C TYR A 173 -10.05 6.70 -9.97
N PHE A 174 -9.13 7.47 -10.57
CA PHE A 174 -9.47 8.49 -11.56
C PHE A 174 -9.49 7.96 -13.00
N LYS A 175 -8.81 6.85 -13.28
CA LYS A 175 -8.70 6.21 -14.60
C LYS A 175 -8.94 4.69 -14.55
N PRO A 176 -9.96 4.19 -13.83
CA PRO A 176 -10.15 2.75 -13.63
C PRO A 176 -10.33 1.99 -14.94
N LYS A 177 -10.98 2.59 -15.94
CA LYS A 177 -11.22 1.97 -17.26
C LYS A 177 -9.92 1.79 -18.03
N GLU A 178 -9.09 2.83 -18.08
CA GLU A 178 -7.80 2.79 -18.76
C GLU A 178 -6.85 1.80 -18.07
N MET A 179 -6.78 1.84 -16.74
CA MET A 179 -5.96 0.92 -15.97
C MET A 179 -6.40 -0.54 -16.17
N LEU A 180 -7.71 -0.81 -16.16
CA LEU A 180 -8.24 -2.14 -16.40
C LEU A 180 -7.92 -2.63 -17.81
N ALA A 181 -8.09 -1.78 -18.83
CA ALA A 181 -7.77 -2.15 -20.21
C ALA A 181 -6.28 -2.52 -20.37
N ILE A 182 -5.38 -1.78 -19.73
CA ILE A 182 -3.94 -2.06 -19.74
C ILE A 182 -3.64 -3.38 -19.04
N GLU A 183 -4.15 -3.58 -17.81
CA GLU A 183 -3.89 -4.80 -17.04
C GLU A 183 -4.49 -6.05 -17.73
N MET A 184 -5.68 -5.93 -18.32
CA MET A 184 -6.27 -7.01 -19.14
C MET A 184 -5.44 -7.32 -20.39
N GLY A 185 -4.90 -6.28 -21.03
CA GLY A 185 -3.98 -6.45 -22.16
C GLY A 185 -2.73 -7.24 -21.79
N GLU A 186 -2.13 -6.96 -20.64
CA GLU A 186 -0.98 -7.72 -20.13
C GLU A 186 -1.37 -9.14 -19.69
N TYR A 187 -2.53 -9.29 -19.05
CA TYR A 187 -3.07 -10.59 -18.64
C TYR A 187 -3.21 -11.56 -19.83
N TYR A 188 -3.77 -11.11 -20.95
CA TYR A 188 -3.94 -11.94 -22.16
C TYR A 188 -2.63 -12.24 -22.89
N LYS A 189 -1.59 -11.39 -22.73
CA LYS A 189 -0.22 -11.70 -23.18
C LYS A 189 0.49 -12.73 -22.28
N GLY A 190 -0.19 -13.19 -21.22
CA GLY A 190 0.38 -14.09 -20.23
C GLY A 190 1.27 -13.39 -19.20
N GLY A 191 1.20 -12.07 -19.08
CA GLY A 191 1.98 -11.27 -18.13
C GLY A 191 1.15 -10.75 -16.95
N ALA A 192 1.52 -11.17 -15.73
CA ALA A 192 1.20 -10.45 -14.50
C ALA A 192 2.46 -9.77 -13.96
N ARG A 193 2.33 -8.66 -13.23
CA ARG A 193 3.49 -7.95 -12.68
C ARG A 193 4.28 -8.86 -11.74
N ALA A 194 3.61 -9.69 -10.94
CA ALA A 194 4.23 -10.70 -10.10
C ALA A 194 5.14 -11.66 -10.90
N GLN A 195 4.75 -12.06 -12.13
CA GLN A 195 5.56 -12.96 -12.96
C GLN A 195 6.82 -12.27 -13.50
N VAL A 196 6.74 -10.98 -13.82
CA VAL A 196 7.93 -10.18 -14.17
C VAL A 196 8.89 -10.11 -12.98
N VAL A 197 8.37 -9.82 -11.78
CA VAL A 197 9.18 -9.75 -10.56
C VAL A 197 9.79 -11.11 -10.21
N GLN A 198 9.09 -12.23 -10.43
CA GLN A 198 9.64 -13.58 -10.21
C GLN A 198 10.86 -13.87 -11.09
N LYS A 199 10.85 -13.42 -12.36
CA LYS A 199 11.99 -13.57 -13.26
C LYS A 199 13.19 -12.75 -12.78
N VAL A 200 12.97 -11.49 -12.43
CA VAL A 200 14.00 -10.59 -11.88
C VAL A 200 14.58 -11.16 -10.58
N GLU A 201 13.74 -11.66 -9.68
CA GLU A 201 14.17 -12.22 -8.40
C GLU A 201 15.02 -13.49 -8.58
N LYS A 202 14.63 -14.37 -9.51
CA LYS A 202 15.45 -15.54 -9.85
C LYS A 202 16.84 -15.16 -10.38
N GLN A 203 16.91 -14.12 -11.23
CA GLN A 203 18.19 -13.60 -11.74
C GLN A 203 19.04 -13.03 -10.60
N LEU A 204 18.44 -12.23 -9.71
CA LEU A 204 19.12 -11.67 -8.54
C LEU A 204 19.66 -12.74 -7.61
N PHE A 205 18.88 -13.78 -7.29
CA PHE A 205 19.36 -14.87 -6.44
C PHE A 205 20.53 -15.63 -7.05
N GLU A 206 20.57 -15.79 -8.37
CA GLU A 206 21.72 -16.39 -9.04
C GLU A 206 22.96 -15.50 -8.92
N LEU A 207 22.82 -14.18 -9.14
CA LEU A 207 23.90 -13.21 -8.95
C LEU A 207 24.45 -13.23 -7.52
N TYR A 208 23.56 -13.31 -6.52
CA TYR A 208 23.93 -13.32 -5.10
C TYR A 208 24.57 -14.62 -4.60
N LYS A 209 24.65 -15.68 -5.42
CA LYS A 209 25.46 -16.85 -5.07
C LYS A 209 26.96 -16.56 -5.16
N ASN A 210 27.37 -15.54 -5.89
CA ASN A 210 28.77 -15.14 -5.99
C ASN A 210 29.18 -14.39 -4.71
N PRO A 211 30.06 -14.95 -3.85
CA PRO A 211 30.49 -14.29 -2.62
C PRO A 211 31.34 -13.04 -2.86
N ASP A 212 31.93 -12.89 -4.06
CA ASP A 212 32.77 -11.74 -4.41
C ASP A 212 31.95 -10.55 -4.94
N LEU A 213 30.62 -10.70 -5.08
CA LEU A 213 29.75 -9.64 -5.55
C LEU A 213 29.64 -8.52 -4.50
N ASN A 214 30.33 -7.41 -4.75
CA ASN A 214 30.40 -6.24 -3.87
C ASN A 214 29.81 -4.95 -4.48
N VAL A 215 29.13 -5.06 -5.63
CA VAL A 215 28.43 -3.96 -6.30
C VAL A 215 26.94 -4.29 -6.38
N LYS A 216 26.07 -3.30 -6.13
CA LYS A 216 24.61 -3.45 -6.26
C LYS A 216 24.25 -3.84 -7.71
N PRO A 217 23.62 -5.01 -7.94
CA PRO A 217 23.17 -5.40 -9.28
C PRO A 217 22.15 -4.43 -9.86
N LYS A 218 22.26 -4.13 -11.16
CA LYS A 218 21.33 -3.23 -11.87
C LYS A 218 19.92 -3.82 -11.95
N GLU A 219 19.81 -5.14 -11.97
CA GLU A 219 18.56 -5.90 -11.97
C GLU A 219 17.70 -5.57 -10.74
N LEU A 220 18.32 -5.19 -9.61
CA LEU A 220 17.60 -4.82 -8.40
C LEU A 220 16.74 -3.56 -8.62
N GLU A 221 17.13 -2.68 -9.53
CA GLU A 221 16.40 -1.46 -9.88
C GLU A 221 15.12 -1.74 -10.69
N GLN A 222 14.98 -2.95 -11.24
CA GLN A 222 13.77 -3.39 -11.92
C GLN A 222 12.65 -3.79 -10.94
N ARG A 223 12.99 -3.96 -9.65
CA ARG A 223 12.00 -4.10 -8.59
C ARG A 223 11.36 -2.74 -8.29
N GLY A 224 10.05 -2.73 -8.05
CA GLY A 224 9.33 -1.53 -7.59
C GLY A 224 9.58 -1.17 -6.13
N GLY A 225 10.75 -1.55 -5.58
CA GLY A 225 11.13 -1.41 -4.16
C GLY A 225 12.46 -0.68 -3.96
N ALA A 226 12.96 0.05 -4.96
CA ALA A 226 14.18 0.84 -4.82
C ALA A 226 14.09 1.82 -3.63
N TYR A 227 15.19 2.24 -3.03
CA TYR A 227 15.22 3.22 -1.94
C TYR A 227 14.49 2.84 -0.63
N TYR A 228 13.80 1.69 -0.52
CA TYR A 228 13.18 1.23 0.74
C TYR A 228 14.20 1.15 1.90
N SER A 229 15.44 0.79 1.60
CA SER A 229 16.54 0.73 2.57
C SER A 229 16.94 2.11 3.08
N ASP A 230 17.18 3.06 2.18
CA ASP A 230 17.55 4.45 2.53
C ASP A 230 16.43 5.08 3.35
N ALA A 231 15.21 4.77 2.91
CA ALA A 231 14.03 5.03 3.66
C ALA A 231 14.17 4.58 5.12
N ALA A 232 14.34 3.28 5.35
CA ALA A 232 14.35 2.65 6.66
C ALA A 232 15.44 3.26 7.54
N CYS A 233 16.64 3.38 6.98
CA CYS A 233 17.79 3.97 7.64
C CYS A 233 17.50 5.38 8.12
N GLU A 234 16.84 6.23 7.32
CA GLU A 234 16.52 7.60 7.74
C GLU A 234 15.50 7.65 8.88
N VAL A 235 14.51 6.74 8.91
CA VAL A 235 13.55 6.65 10.04
C VAL A 235 14.28 6.22 11.32
N ILE A 236 15.13 5.19 11.24
CA ILE A 236 15.92 4.70 12.36
C ILE A 236 16.86 5.81 12.87
N ASN A 237 17.53 6.49 11.96
CA ASN A 237 18.45 7.59 12.23
C ASN A 237 17.74 8.76 12.92
N ALA A 238 16.55 9.13 12.46
CA ALA A 238 15.75 10.20 13.06
C ALA A 238 15.29 9.86 14.48
N ILE A 239 14.86 8.61 14.73
CA ILE A 239 14.47 8.14 16.06
C ILE A 239 15.69 8.09 16.99
N TYR A 240 16.78 7.46 16.56
CA TYR A 240 17.95 7.24 17.40
C TYR A 240 18.66 8.55 17.77
N ASN A 241 18.87 9.43 16.79
CA ASN A 241 19.59 10.70 16.98
C ASN A 241 18.67 11.88 17.30
N ASP A 242 17.37 11.65 17.47
CA ASP A 242 16.36 12.67 17.74
C ASP A 242 16.44 13.86 16.75
N LYS A 243 16.54 13.55 15.45
CA LYS A 243 16.84 14.57 14.43
C LYS A 243 15.73 15.60 14.23
N GLN A 244 14.50 15.28 14.63
CA GLN A 244 13.32 16.14 14.41
C GLN A 244 13.15 16.53 12.93
N THR A 245 13.37 15.57 12.02
CA THR A 245 13.30 15.78 10.57
C THR A 245 11.92 15.46 10.01
N GLU A 246 11.61 15.96 8.82
CA GLU A 246 10.33 15.69 8.16
C GLU A 246 10.31 14.36 7.40
N HIS A 247 9.35 13.50 7.76
CA HIS A 247 9.09 12.20 7.15
C HIS A 247 7.61 12.07 6.77
N TYR A 248 7.32 11.22 5.79
CA TYR A 248 5.96 10.93 5.34
C TYR A 248 5.66 9.47 5.69
N VAL A 249 4.82 9.28 6.68
CA VAL A 249 4.61 8.00 7.35
C VAL A 249 3.14 7.75 7.63
N ASN A 250 2.82 6.48 7.88
CA ASN A 250 1.50 6.03 8.29
C ASN A 250 1.45 5.94 9.82
N ILE A 251 0.61 6.78 10.42
CA ILE A 251 0.37 6.84 11.87
C ILE A 251 -1.09 7.26 12.15
N PRO A 252 -1.65 6.96 13.32
CA PRO A 252 -2.85 7.65 13.79
C PRO A 252 -2.56 9.14 14.01
N HIS A 253 -3.47 10.01 13.57
CA HIS A 253 -3.31 11.45 13.74
C HIS A 253 -3.83 11.98 15.09
N HIS A 254 -4.56 11.17 15.85
CA HIS A 254 -5.06 11.50 17.21
C HIS A 254 -5.79 12.86 17.29
N GLY A 255 -6.63 13.16 16.30
CA GLY A 255 -7.40 14.40 16.26
C GLY A 255 -6.63 15.63 15.77
N HIS A 256 -5.39 15.47 15.30
CA HIS A 256 -4.64 16.56 14.67
C HIS A 256 -5.33 17.11 13.41
N VAL A 257 -5.92 16.21 12.62
CA VAL A 257 -6.79 16.55 11.49
C VAL A 257 -8.22 16.61 11.99
N ASP A 258 -8.88 17.76 11.84
CA ASP A 258 -10.16 18.06 12.51
C ASP A 258 -11.42 17.60 11.74
N ASN A 259 -11.29 17.21 10.47
CA ASN A 259 -12.40 16.81 9.59
C ASN A 259 -12.46 15.32 9.25
N ILE A 260 -11.69 14.49 9.97
CA ILE A 260 -11.73 13.03 9.91
C ILE A 260 -11.67 12.42 11.33
N PRO A 261 -12.17 11.18 11.53
CA PRO A 261 -12.15 10.54 12.85
C PRO A 261 -10.74 10.38 13.43
N ALA A 262 -10.58 10.77 14.70
CA ALA A 262 -9.28 10.88 15.38
C ALA A 262 -8.45 9.60 15.49
N ASP A 263 -9.09 8.43 15.37
CA ASP A 263 -8.47 7.11 15.51
C ASP A 263 -7.97 6.52 14.18
N TRP A 264 -8.17 7.23 13.05
CA TRP A 264 -7.74 6.75 11.73
C TRP A 264 -6.22 6.81 11.57
N ALA A 265 -5.63 5.73 11.06
CA ALA A 265 -4.28 5.77 10.52
C ALA A 265 -4.29 6.48 9.16
N VAL A 266 -3.45 7.49 9.01
CA VAL A 266 -3.33 8.30 7.79
C VAL A 266 -1.88 8.35 7.32
N GLU A 267 -1.66 8.61 6.04
CA GLU A 267 -0.33 8.92 5.52
C GLU A 267 -0.20 10.43 5.36
N MET A 268 0.69 11.04 6.14
CA MET A 268 0.88 12.49 6.09
C MET A 268 2.30 12.92 6.46
N SER A 269 2.60 14.19 6.21
CA SER A 269 3.83 14.84 6.65
C SER A 269 3.90 14.91 8.17
N CYS A 270 5.00 14.42 8.72
CA CYS A 270 5.25 14.33 10.15
C CYS A 270 6.67 14.77 10.49
N THR A 271 6.86 15.38 11.65
CA THR A 271 8.18 15.52 12.29
C THR A 271 8.49 14.23 13.04
N LEU A 272 9.64 13.61 12.77
CA LEU A 272 10.07 12.36 13.39
C LEU A 272 11.31 12.59 14.26
N GLY A 273 11.24 12.12 15.50
CA GLY A 273 12.36 12.09 16.44
C GLY A 273 12.27 10.92 17.39
N ARG A 274 12.89 11.04 18.58
CA ARG A 274 13.01 9.96 19.57
C ARG A 274 11.68 9.35 19.99
N ASP A 275 10.65 10.19 20.11
CA ASP A 275 9.31 9.79 20.56
C ASP A 275 8.42 9.27 19.41
N GLY A 276 8.96 9.13 18.20
CA GLY A 276 8.21 8.75 17.01
C GLY A 276 7.73 9.95 16.19
N ALA A 277 6.77 9.69 15.32
CA ALA A 277 6.27 10.67 14.36
C ALA A 277 5.11 11.48 14.95
N LYS A 278 5.14 12.80 14.74
CA LYS A 278 4.05 13.72 15.06
C LYS A 278 3.64 14.48 13.79
N PRO A 279 2.34 14.56 13.44
CA PRO A 279 1.88 15.35 12.30
C PRO A 279 2.44 16.78 12.30
N THR A 280 2.82 17.31 11.12
CA THR A 280 3.30 18.69 11.03
C THR A 280 2.14 19.67 11.25
N PRO A 281 2.35 20.83 11.90
CA PRO A 281 1.28 21.80 12.17
C PRO A 281 0.72 22.47 10.90
N ARG A 282 1.30 22.20 9.73
CA ARG A 282 0.84 22.75 8.46
C ARG A 282 -0.43 22.05 7.97
N ILE A 283 -0.65 20.78 8.32
CA ILE A 283 -1.77 19.97 7.81
C ILE A 283 -2.74 19.61 8.94
N THR A 284 -3.65 20.51 9.28
CA THR A 284 -4.69 20.29 10.29
C THR A 284 -6.07 19.96 9.71
N HIS A 285 -6.21 19.98 8.39
CA HIS A 285 -7.46 19.71 7.67
C HIS A 285 -7.15 19.09 6.32
N PHE A 286 -7.88 18.04 5.93
CA PHE A 286 -7.79 17.47 4.59
C PHE A 286 -8.69 18.21 3.61
N ASP A 287 -8.27 18.33 2.35
CA ASP A 287 -9.05 19.06 1.34
C ASP A 287 -10.38 18.37 1.03
N GLU A 288 -11.50 19.10 1.17
CA GLU A 288 -12.86 18.59 0.97
C GLU A 288 -13.08 17.95 -0.40
N LYS A 289 -12.35 18.41 -1.44
CA LYS A 289 -12.47 17.89 -2.81
C LYS A 289 -12.16 16.40 -2.93
N VAL A 290 -11.40 15.83 -1.98
CA VAL A 290 -10.95 14.44 -2.01
C VAL A 290 -11.46 13.59 -0.84
N LEU A 291 -12.16 14.20 0.12
CA LEU A 291 -12.65 13.50 1.31
C LEU A 291 -13.57 12.32 0.98
N GLY A 292 -14.46 12.45 -0.01
CA GLY A 292 -15.36 11.36 -0.39
C GLY A 292 -14.61 10.06 -0.76
N LEU A 293 -13.49 10.19 -1.49
CA LEU A 293 -12.64 9.06 -1.82
C LEU A 293 -11.89 8.53 -0.59
N ILE A 294 -11.34 9.42 0.24
CA ILE A 294 -10.63 9.05 1.48
C ILE A 294 -11.54 8.25 2.41
N TYR A 295 -12.77 8.71 2.66
CA TYR A 295 -13.74 7.99 3.50
C TYR A 295 -14.10 6.63 2.91
N THR A 296 -14.29 6.54 1.59
CA THR A 296 -14.59 5.28 0.91
C THR A 296 -13.48 4.26 1.12
N ILE A 297 -12.23 4.66 0.91
CA ILE A 297 -11.07 3.76 1.04
C ILE A 297 -10.79 3.43 2.50
N LYS A 298 -10.97 4.39 3.42
CA LYS A 298 -10.83 4.10 4.84
C LYS A 298 -11.89 3.11 5.32
N GLY A 299 -13.14 3.25 4.88
CA GLY A 299 -14.20 2.28 5.17
C GLY A 299 -13.82 0.86 4.73
N PHE A 300 -13.25 0.73 3.53
CA PHE A 300 -12.65 -0.51 3.04
C PHE A 300 -11.51 -1.02 3.94
N GLU A 301 -10.52 -0.20 4.30
CA GLU A 301 -9.38 -0.61 5.13
C GLU A 301 -9.82 -1.07 6.53
N VAL A 302 -10.77 -0.38 7.15
CA VAL A 302 -11.31 -0.74 8.47
C VAL A 302 -12.04 -2.09 8.39
N ALA A 303 -12.94 -2.27 7.42
CA ALA A 303 -13.63 -3.54 7.22
C ALA A 303 -12.66 -4.69 6.89
N ALA A 304 -11.64 -4.43 6.07
CA ALA A 304 -10.60 -5.40 5.74
C ALA A 304 -9.77 -5.80 6.97
N SER A 305 -9.44 -4.83 7.83
CA SER A 305 -8.73 -5.11 9.10
C SER A 305 -9.54 -6.00 10.03
N GLN A 306 -10.86 -5.80 10.08
CA GLN A 306 -11.77 -6.61 10.87
C GLN A 306 -11.88 -8.02 10.29
N ALA A 307 -12.05 -8.16 8.98
CA ALA A 307 -12.10 -9.44 8.29
C ALA A 307 -10.82 -10.26 8.49
N ALA A 308 -9.66 -9.60 8.55
CA ALA A 308 -8.38 -10.23 8.82
C ALA A 308 -8.28 -10.82 10.24
N ILE A 309 -9.13 -10.40 11.18
CA ILE A 309 -9.13 -10.88 12.56
C ILE A 309 -10.24 -11.90 12.77
N SER A 310 -11.45 -11.59 12.30
CA SER A 310 -12.60 -12.46 12.48
C SER A 310 -12.44 -13.77 11.71
N GLY A 311 -11.90 -13.71 10.49
CA GLY A 311 -11.87 -14.86 9.60
C GLY A 311 -13.26 -15.31 9.15
N GLU A 312 -14.25 -14.41 9.20
CA GLU A 312 -15.62 -14.69 8.78
C GLU A 312 -15.84 -14.29 7.32
N LEU A 313 -16.52 -15.16 6.54
CA LEU A 313 -16.79 -14.89 5.12
C LEU A 313 -17.54 -13.58 4.92
N ASN A 314 -18.56 -13.31 5.75
CA ASN A 314 -19.39 -12.12 5.63
C ASN A 314 -18.58 -10.82 5.80
N ASP A 315 -17.54 -10.83 6.64
CA ASP A 315 -16.67 -9.66 6.82
C ASP A 315 -15.77 -9.44 5.59
N VAL A 316 -15.30 -10.53 4.96
CA VAL A 316 -14.58 -10.46 3.68
C VAL A 316 -15.49 -9.92 2.56
N LEU A 317 -16.74 -10.39 2.50
CA LEU A 317 -17.73 -9.91 1.53
C LEU A 317 -18.05 -8.44 1.75
N LEU A 318 -18.24 -8.00 3.00
CA LEU A 318 -18.43 -6.60 3.33
C LEU A 318 -17.24 -5.75 2.86
N ALA A 319 -16.01 -6.17 3.19
CA ALA A 319 -14.82 -5.45 2.77
C ALA A 319 -14.73 -5.34 1.24
N LEU A 320 -14.96 -6.42 0.49
CA LEU A 320 -14.97 -6.36 -0.99
C LEU A 320 -16.02 -5.38 -1.52
N ASN A 321 -17.25 -5.41 -0.99
CA ASN A 321 -18.33 -4.52 -1.43
C ASN A 321 -18.11 -3.04 -1.07
N LEU A 322 -17.30 -2.75 -0.05
CA LEU A 322 -16.90 -1.37 0.27
C LEU A 322 -15.73 -0.87 -0.59
N SER A 323 -15.05 -1.76 -1.32
CA SER A 323 -14.00 -1.34 -2.25
C SER A 323 -14.62 -0.68 -3.49
N PRO A 324 -14.24 0.55 -3.86
CA PRO A 324 -14.76 1.21 -5.05
C PRO A 324 -14.21 0.59 -6.35
N LEU A 325 -13.44 -0.49 -6.27
CA LEU A 325 -12.93 -1.24 -7.42
C LEU A 325 -13.70 -2.54 -7.66
N ILE A 326 -14.71 -2.84 -6.84
CA ILE A 326 -15.62 -3.98 -6.98
C ILE A 326 -17.04 -3.41 -7.05
N HIS A 327 -17.80 -3.77 -8.08
CA HIS A 327 -19.05 -3.09 -8.43
C HIS A 327 -20.28 -4.00 -8.44
N SER A 328 -20.15 -5.22 -7.91
CA SER A 328 -21.20 -6.24 -7.88
C SER A 328 -21.00 -7.12 -6.65
N ASP A 329 -22.06 -7.26 -5.85
CA ASP A 329 -22.07 -8.10 -4.65
C ASP A 329 -21.95 -9.58 -4.99
N ARG A 330 -22.59 -10.00 -6.07
CA ARG A 330 -22.48 -11.35 -6.62
C ARG A 330 -21.07 -11.66 -7.10
N ASP A 331 -20.41 -10.71 -7.78
CA ASP A 331 -19.03 -10.92 -8.22
C ASP A 331 -18.06 -10.87 -7.04
N ALA A 332 -18.33 -10.03 -6.02
CA ALA A 332 -17.58 -10.03 -4.77
C ALA A 332 -17.64 -11.40 -4.10
N GLU A 333 -18.80 -12.06 -4.07
CA GLU A 333 -18.94 -13.41 -3.54
C GLU A 333 -18.14 -14.44 -4.35
N GLN A 334 -18.25 -14.39 -5.68
CA GLN A 334 -17.50 -15.28 -6.56
C GLN A 334 -15.98 -15.10 -6.40
N LEU A 335 -15.50 -13.86 -6.41
CA LEU A 335 -14.10 -13.51 -6.19
C LEU A 335 -13.61 -13.97 -4.82
N ALA A 336 -14.37 -13.69 -3.76
CA ALA A 336 -14.01 -14.09 -2.40
C ALA A 336 -13.78 -15.60 -2.34
N ARG A 337 -14.75 -16.40 -2.80
CA ARG A 337 -14.68 -17.86 -2.77
C ARG A 337 -13.46 -18.39 -3.54
N GLU A 338 -13.21 -17.88 -4.74
CA GLU A 338 -12.08 -18.33 -5.55
C GLU A 338 -10.73 -17.94 -4.94
N MET A 339 -10.60 -16.70 -4.45
CA MET A 339 -9.38 -16.22 -3.81
C MET A 339 -9.11 -16.95 -2.49
N ILE A 340 -10.11 -17.20 -1.66
CA ILE A 340 -9.98 -18.04 -0.45
C ILE A 340 -9.40 -19.40 -0.81
N LEU A 341 -10.02 -20.11 -1.75
CA LEU A 341 -9.54 -21.43 -2.19
C LEU A 341 -8.11 -21.39 -2.78
N ALA A 342 -7.77 -20.33 -3.52
CA ALA A 342 -6.44 -20.16 -4.08
C ALA A 342 -5.37 -19.96 -3.00
N HIS A 343 -5.70 -19.24 -1.93
CA HIS A 343 -4.78 -18.99 -0.82
C HIS A 343 -4.77 -20.11 0.23
N GLU A 344 -5.84 -20.91 0.36
CA GLU A 344 -5.90 -22.10 1.21
C GLU A 344 -4.88 -23.14 0.77
N LYS A 345 -4.93 -23.50 -0.51
CA LYS A 345 -4.01 -24.47 -1.11
C LYS A 345 -2.57 -24.05 -0.86
N MET A 346 -2.30 -22.77 -0.98
CA MET A 346 -0.96 -22.23 -0.78
C MET A 346 -0.50 -22.25 0.68
N ALA A 347 -1.40 -21.94 1.62
CA ALA A 347 -1.06 -21.99 3.03
C ALA A 347 -0.87 -23.44 3.52
N ALA A 348 -1.63 -24.40 2.97
CA ALA A 348 -1.40 -25.83 3.21
C ALA A 348 -0.05 -26.31 2.64
N GLU A 349 0.33 -25.85 1.44
CA GLU A 349 1.62 -26.17 0.79
C GLU A 349 2.84 -25.57 1.52
N LEU A 350 2.68 -24.43 2.19
CA LEU A 350 3.79 -23.71 2.86
C LEU A 350 3.94 -24.02 4.35
N CYS A 351 2.86 -24.39 5.07
CA CYS A 351 2.88 -24.45 6.54
C CYS A 351 2.88 -25.86 7.14
N GLY A 352 2.84 -26.95 6.36
CA GLY A 352 2.98 -28.31 6.88
C GLY A 352 2.12 -28.60 8.12
N ASP A 353 0.81 -28.82 7.91
CA ASP A 353 -0.20 -29.34 8.86
C ASP A 353 -0.35 -28.69 10.26
N ASP A 354 0.43 -27.68 10.65
CA ASP A 354 0.36 -27.09 11.99
C ASP A 354 -0.17 -25.64 11.98
N ARG A 355 -1.44 -25.52 12.40
CA ARG A 355 -2.10 -24.40 13.11
C ARG A 355 -1.89 -22.92 12.69
N LYS A 356 -1.21 -22.61 11.59
CA LYS A 356 -0.87 -21.22 11.17
C LYS A 356 -1.81 -20.60 10.13
N THR A 357 -2.92 -21.27 9.82
CA THR A 357 -3.80 -20.89 8.70
C THR A 357 -5.20 -20.45 9.14
N LYS A 358 -5.39 -19.93 10.36
CA LYS A 358 -6.75 -19.75 10.92
C LYS A 358 -7.69 -18.81 10.14
N ILE A 359 -7.21 -17.91 9.30
CA ILE A 359 -8.13 -17.02 8.54
C ILE A 359 -8.53 -17.64 7.22
N VAL A 360 -7.56 -18.17 6.48
CA VAL A 360 -7.86 -18.80 5.20
C VAL A 360 -8.56 -20.16 5.41
N THR A 361 -8.25 -20.89 6.50
CA THR A 361 -9.00 -22.12 6.89
C THR A 361 -10.19 -21.85 7.81
N GLY A 362 -10.23 -20.74 8.55
CA GLY A 362 -11.37 -20.38 9.40
C GLY A 362 -12.58 -19.93 8.60
N VAL A 363 -12.36 -19.18 7.50
CA VAL A 363 -13.43 -18.86 6.55
C VAL A 363 -14.03 -20.14 5.93
N ALA A 364 -13.20 -21.14 5.62
CA ALA A 364 -13.67 -22.45 5.13
C ALA A 364 -14.34 -23.33 6.20
N ASN A 365 -13.87 -23.28 7.45
CA ASN A 365 -14.36 -24.14 8.53
C ASN A 365 -15.54 -23.53 9.31
N GLY A 366 -15.72 -22.21 9.28
CA GLY A 366 -16.79 -21.46 9.95
C GLY A 366 -18.10 -21.40 9.17
N THR A 367 -18.06 -21.67 7.86
CA THR A 367 -19.26 -22.08 7.12
C THR A 367 -19.35 -23.60 7.20
N ARG A 368 -20.53 -24.13 7.57
CA ARG A 368 -21.04 -25.29 6.83
C ARG A 368 -21.01 -24.86 5.36
N ILE A 369 -19.89 -25.13 4.67
CA ILE A 369 -19.89 -25.28 3.21
C ILE A 369 -20.84 -26.44 3.01
N ASP A 370 -22.11 -26.11 2.85
CA ASP A 370 -23.14 -27.08 2.56
C ASP A 370 -22.66 -27.91 1.38
N ARG A 371 -23.02 -29.19 1.38
CA ARG A 371 -22.50 -30.26 0.50
C ARG A 371 -22.72 -30.01 -1.01
N GLN A 372 -23.13 -28.81 -1.41
CA GLN A 372 -23.40 -28.40 -2.78
C GLN A 372 -22.15 -28.00 -3.59
N CYS A 373 -21.05 -27.54 -2.98
CA CYS A 373 -19.84 -27.15 -3.75
C CYS A 373 -19.05 -28.31 -4.36
N ARG A 374 -19.42 -29.58 -4.12
CA ARG A 374 -18.81 -30.75 -4.80
C ARG A 374 -19.43 -31.08 -6.16
N ARG A 375 -20.43 -30.32 -6.66
CA ARG A 375 -21.15 -30.66 -7.91
C ARG A 375 -20.76 -29.86 -9.17
N LEU A 376 -19.73 -29.02 -9.13
CA LEU A 376 -19.21 -28.35 -10.32
C LEU A 376 -17.81 -28.86 -10.64
N ARG A 377 -17.73 -30.10 -11.13
CA ARG A 377 -16.64 -30.54 -12.02
C ARG A 377 -17.26 -30.65 -13.42
N PRO A 378 -16.69 -30.00 -14.45
CA PRO A 378 -17.07 -30.30 -15.82
C PRO A 378 -16.63 -31.73 -16.17
N GLN A 379 -17.51 -32.45 -16.88
CA GLN A 379 -17.12 -33.64 -17.67
C GLN A 379 -16.26 -33.24 -18.85
#